data_AF-A0A7R9UZQ9-F1
#
_entry.id   AF-A0A7R9UZQ9-F1
#
_cell.length_a   1.000
_cell.length_b   1.000
_cell.length_c   1.000
_cell.angle_alpha   90.00
_cell.angle_beta   90.00
_cell.angle_gamma   90.00
#
_symmetry.space_group_name_H-M   'P 1'
#
loop_
_entity.id
_entity.type
_entity.pdbx_description
1 polymer ?
#
loop_
_entity_poly.entity_id
_entity_poly.type
_entity_poly.pdbx_seq_one_letter_code
_entity_poly.pdbx_strand_id
1 'polypeptide(L)'
;AHGADAAVPGPDETAGYRMFFVRCLPVPPNKFRPPSKVGEEMFEHAQNTTLSKVLSTCLELTTMRQAGAPPPGAGGGEELRLAQQADLGRHVNLWLSLQNSVAALMDSTAADNADGVGIRQV
;
A
#
# COMPACT_ATOMS: atom_id res chain seq x y z
N ALA A 1 -34.84 -11.90 41.37
CA ALA A 1 -33.46 -11.69 40.93
C ALA A 1 -33.25 -12.44 39.61
N HIS A 2 -33.44 -11.77 38.48
CA HIS A 2 -33.06 -12.27 37.16
C HIS A 2 -31.84 -11.45 36.76
N GLY A 3 -30.66 -12.04 36.95
CA GLY A 3 -29.39 -11.43 36.58
C GLY A 3 -29.33 -11.30 35.06
N ALA A 4 -29.16 -10.07 34.59
CA ALA A 4 -28.83 -9.81 33.20
C ALA A 4 -27.45 -10.40 32.92
N ASP A 5 -27.43 -11.46 32.13
CA ASP A 5 -26.23 -11.99 31.49
C ASP A 5 -25.79 -10.93 30.47
N ALA A 6 -25.01 -9.95 30.94
CA ALA A 6 -24.35 -9.00 30.08
C ALA A 6 -23.29 -9.77 29.30
N ALA A 7 -23.66 -10.21 28.09
CA ALA A 7 -22.77 -10.86 27.15
C ALA A 7 -21.46 -10.06 27.06
N VAL A 8 -20.36 -10.69 27.49
CA VAL A 8 -19.03 -10.14 27.33
C VAL A 8 -18.77 -10.07 25.82
N PRO A 9 -18.57 -8.86 25.24
CA PRO A 9 -18.32 -8.76 23.81
C PRO A 9 -17.05 -9.52 23.46
N GLY A 10 -17.15 -10.38 22.45
CA GLY A 10 -16.01 -11.16 21.96
C GLY A 10 -14.89 -10.23 21.48
N PRO A 11 -13.63 -10.69 21.41
CA PRO A 11 -12.48 -9.87 21.02
C PRO A 11 -12.61 -9.20 19.64
N ASP A 12 -13.51 -9.69 18.77
CA ASP A 12 -13.79 -9.11 17.46
C ASP A 12 -14.87 -8.02 17.45
N GLU A 13 -15.72 -7.94 18.47
CA GLU A 13 -16.83 -6.97 18.51
C GLU A 13 -16.31 -5.53 18.72
N THR A 14 -15.07 -5.38 19.21
CA THR A 14 -14.48 -4.08 19.54
C THR A 14 -13.69 -3.45 18.37
N ALA A 15 -13.48 -4.14 17.25
CA ALA A 15 -12.60 -3.61 16.19
C ALA A 15 -13.06 -3.91 14.75
N GLY A 16 -14.36 -3.88 14.49
CA GLY A 16 -14.93 -4.06 13.15
C GLY A 16 -14.35 -3.10 12.10
N TYR A 17 -13.90 -1.90 12.49
CA TYR A 17 -13.29 -0.94 11.57
C TYR A 17 -12.03 -1.47 10.86
N ARG A 18 -11.33 -2.45 11.44
CA ARG A 18 -10.09 -3.01 10.86
C ARG A 18 -10.33 -3.66 9.51
N MET A 19 -11.54 -4.13 9.22
CA MET A 19 -11.88 -4.76 7.94
C MET A 19 -11.83 -3.78 6.75
N PHE A 20 -11.90 -2.48 7.00
CA PHE A 20 -11.80 -1.44 5.97
C PHE A 20 -10.35 -1.11 5.56
N PHE A 21 -9.35 -1.64 6.28
CA PHE A 21 -7.94 -1.31 6.06
C PHE A 21 -7.13 -2.54 5.66
N VAL A 22 -6.49 -2.48 4.50
CA VAL A 22 -5.61 -3.55 4.00
C VAL A 22 -4.25 -3.44 4.69
N ARG A 23 -3.88 -4.47 5.49
CA ARG A 23 -2.55 -4.57 6.12
C ARG A 23 -1.59 -5.50 5.39
N CYS A 24 -2.14 -6.45 4.65
CA CYS A 24 -1.41 -7.42 3.84
C CYS A 24 -2.18 -7.62 2.54
N LEU A 25 -1.47 -7.68 1.43
CA LEU A 25 -2.04 -7.87 0.11
C LEU A 25 -1.77 -9.31 -0.35
N PRO A 26 -2.77 -10.19 -0.39
CA PRO A 26 -2.58 -11.56 -0.83
C PRO A 26 -2.24 -11.58 -2.33
N VAL A 27 -1.23 -12.36 -2.68
CA VAL A 27 -0.79 -12.51 -4.07
C VAL A 27 -1.37 -13.82 -4.61
N PRO A 28 -2.16 -13.80 -5.71
CA PRO A 28 -2.65 -15.03 -6.33
C PRO A 28 -1.50 -16.00 -6.70
N PRO A 29 -1.75 -17.31 -6.76
CA PRO A 29 -0.77 -18.26 -7.30
C PRO A 29 -0.39 -17.97 -8.76
N ASN A 30 0.83 -18.34 -9.17
CA ASN A 30 1.36 -18.04 -10.51
C ASN A 30 0.49 -18.55 -11.67
N LYS A 31 -0.22 -19.67 -11.49
CA LYS A 31 -1.14 -20.21 -12.51
C LYS A 31 -2.30 -19.27 -12.88
N PHE A 32 -2.62 -18.31 -12.01
CA PHE A 32 -3.68 -17.31 -12.23
C PHE A 32 -3.14 -15.97 -12.76
N ARG A 33 -1.83 -15.89 -13.00
CA ARG A 33 -1.18 -14.74 -13.66
C ARG A 33 -0.20 -15.23 -14.73
N PRO A 34 -0.65 -16.04 -15.70
CA PRO A 34 0.23 -16.53 -16.75
C PRO A 34 0.71 -15.38 -17.64
N PRO A 35 1.92 -15.48 -18.22
CA PRO A 35 2.35 -14.54 -19.25
C PRO A 35 1.47 -14.66 -20.50
N SER A 36 1.24 -13.54 -21.17
CA SER A 36 0.46 -13.45 -22.41
C SER A 36 1.39 -13.55 -23.61
N LYS A 37 1.06 -14.38 -24.61
CA LYS A 37 1.79 -14.43 -25.88
C LYS A 37 1.01 -13.69 -26.96
N VAL A 38 1.64 -12.71 -27.61
CA VAL A 38 1.08 -12.02 -28.79
C VAL A 38 2.06 -12.18 -29.93
N GLY A 39 1.69 -12.97 -30.95
CA GLY A 39 2.63 -13.37 -32.00
C GLY A 39 3.76 -14.22 -31.45
N GLU A 40 5.00 -13.74 -31.57
CA GLU A 40 6.21 -14.37 -31.00
C GLU A 40 6.72 -13.68 -29.72
N GLU A 41 6.09 -12.58 -29.30
CA GLU A 41 6.49 -11.85 -28.10
C GLU A 41 5.71 -12.32 -26.87
N MET A 42 6.39 -12.34 -25.73
CA MET A 42 5.87 -12.80 -24.45
C MET A 42 5.81 -11.61 -23.49
N PHE A 43 4.61 -11.30 -23.01
CA PHE A 43 4.34 -10.17 -22.12
C PHE A 43 4.02 -10.68 -20.72
N GLU A 44 4.42 -9.93 -19.70
CA GLU A 44 4.00 -10.27 -18.34
C GLU A 44 2.50 -10.04 -18.14
N HIS A 45 1.95 -10.71 -17.14
CA HIS A 45 0.58 -10.50 -16.75
C HIS A 45 0.39 -9.10 -16.14
N ALA A 46 -0.67 -8.38 -16.50
CA ALA A 46 -0.90 -7.00 -16.04
C ALA A 46 -0.87 -6.85 -14.50
N GLN A 47 -1.42 -7.82 -13.76
CA GLN A 47 -1.32 -7.82 -12.29
C GLN A 47 0.13 -7.85 -11.77
N ASN A 48 1.08 -8.50 -12.47
CA ASN A 48 2.49 -8.52 -12.05
C ASN A 48 3.11 -7.12 -12.15
N THR A 49 2.73 -6.33 -13.15
CA THR A 49 3.20 -4.95 -13.31
C THR A 49 2.76 -4.10 -12.11
N THR A 50 1.48 -4.16 -11.76
CA THR A 50 0.93 -3.41 -10.62
C THR A 50 1.47 -3.91 -9.28
N LEU A 51 1.59 -5.23 -9.09
CA LEU A 51 2.16 -5.82 -7.88
C LEU A 51 3.64 -5.42 -7.69
N SER A 52 4.41 -5.36 -8.77
CA SER A 52 5.80 -4.91 -8.75
C SER A 52 5.91 -3.44 -8.33
N LYS A 53 4.99 -2.58 -8.79
CA LYS A 53 4.89 -1.19 -8.37
C LYS A 53 4.59 -1.08 -6.87
N VAL A 54 3.58 -1.81 -6.38
CA VAL A 54 3.23 -1.88 -4.95
C VAL A 54 4.44 -2.28 -4.09
N LEU A 55 5.13 -3.37 -4.46
CA LEU A 55 6.29 -3.86 -3.74
C LEU A 55 7.45 -2.83 -3.72
N SER A 56 7.73 -2.20 -4.85
CA SER A 56 8.78 -1.20 -4.97
C SER A 56 8.51 0.02 -4.08
N THR A 57 7.27 0.52 -4.08
CA THR A 57 6.88 1.65 -3.22
C THR A 57 6.92 1.28 -1.73
N CYS A 58 6.52 0.07 -1.35
CA CYS A 58 6.67 -0.43 0.02
C CYS A 58 8.15 -0.48 0.47
N LEU A 59 9.05 -0.91 -0.41
CA LEU A 59 10.49 -0.94 -0.13
C LEU A 59 11.06 0.47 0.01
N GLU A 60 10.65 1.40 -0.86
CA GLU A 60 11.10 2.81 -0.80
C GLU A 60 10.64 3.47 0.50
N LEU A 61 9.36 3.31 0.89
CA LEU A 61 8.83 3.80 2.18
C LEU A 61 9.63 3.25 3.37
N THR A 62 9.97 1.96 3.33
CA THR A 62 10.74 1.31 4.40
C THR A 62 12.16 1.85 4.48
N THR A 63 12.80 2.05 3.32
CA THR A 63 14.18 2.57 3.23
C THR A 63 14.25 4.03 3.68
N MET A 64 13.30 4.86 3.23
CA MET A 64 13.24 6.28 3.58
C MET A 64 13.05 6.48 5.09
N ARG A 65 12.20 5.66 5.72
CA ARG A 65 12.00 5.68 7.17
C ARG A 65 13.29 5.39 7.95
N GLN A 66 14.14 4.51 7.44
CA GLN A 66 15.42 4.17 8.07
C GLN A 66 16.47 5.29 7.89
N ALA A 67 16.39 6.02 6.76
CA ALA A 67 17.30 7.12 6.44
C ALA A 67 16.98 8.44 7.15
N GLY A 68 15.72 8.66 7.57
CA GLY A 68 15.26 9.91 8.19
C GLY A 68 15.74 10.18 9.63
N ALA A 69 16.69 9.40 10.16
CA ALA A 69 17.33 9.73 11.42
C ALA A 69 18.31 10.91 11.19
N PRO A 70 18.12 12.08 11.86
CA PRO A 70 18.99 13.22 11.65
C PRO A 70 20.42 12.86 12.08
N PRO A 71 21.45 13.24 11.31
CA PRO A 71 22.82 12.99 11.72
C PRO A 71 23.13 13.75 13.02
N PRO A 72 23.85 13.12 13.97
CA PRO A 72 24.17 13.76 15.25
C PRO A 72 25.00 15.02 15.00
N GLY A 73 24.46 16.19 15.37
CA GLY A 73 25.13 17.49 15.24
C GLY A 73 24.71 18.33 14.03
N ALA A 74 23.68 17.96 13.27
CA ALA A 74 23.12 18.83 12.23
C ALA A 74 22.54 20.12 12.84
N GLY A 75 23.04 21.26 12.39
CA GLY A 75 22.86 22.58 12.98
C GLY A 75 21.44 23.15 12.94
N GLY A 76 21.29 24.30 13.61
CA GLY A 76 20.24 25.32 13.47
C GLY A 76 18.78 24.85 13.37
N GLY A 77 17.94 25.27 14.33
CA GLY A 77 16.53 24.87 14.38
C GLY A 77 15.66 25.22 13.16
N GLU A 78 16.09 26.07 12.23
CA GLU A 78 15.34 26.37 10.99
C GLU A 78 15.64 25.37 9.87
N GLU A 79 16.91 25.10 9.58
CA GLU A 79 17.34 24.19 8.51
C GLU A 79 16.89 22.74 8.80
N LEU A 80 16.99 22.31 10.05
CA LEU A 80 16.45 21.03 10.50
C LEU A 80 14.94 20.92 10.29
N ARG A 81 14.18 22.00 10.53
CA ARG A 81 12.72 22.00 10.35
C ARG A 81 12.33 21.93 8.89
N LEU A 82 13.06 22.61 8.01
CA LEU A 82 12.83 22.55 6.57
C LEU A 82 13.12 21.14 6.02
N ALA A 83 14.22 20.51 6.46
CA ALA A 83 14.55 19.13 6.09
C ALA A 83 13.45 18.14 6.54
N GLN A 84 12.99 18.25 7.79
CA GLN A 84 11.88 17.44 8.31
C GLN A 84 10.58 17.63 7.51
N GLN A 85 10.29 18.87 7.10
CA GLN A 85 9.10 19.16 6.29
C GLN A 85 9.20 18.54 4.89
N ALA A 86 10.38 18.61 4.26
CA ALA A 86 10.64 17.98 2.97
C ALA A 86 10.52 16.44 3.05
N ASP A 87 11.08 15.84 4.10
CA ASP A 87 10.98 14.41 4.36
C ASP A 87 9.53 13.97 4.61
N LEU A 88 8.74 14.77 5.32
CA LEU A 88 7.32 14.51 5.48
C LEU A 88 6.58 14.55 4.14
N GLY A 89 6.82 15.57 3.32
CA GLY A 89 6.20 15.71 2.01
C GLY A 89 6.48 14.51 1.10
N ARG A 90 7.74 14.04 1.08
CA ARG A 90 8.12 12.87 0.29
C ARG A 90 7.51 11.58 0.84
N HIS A 91 7.43 11.39 2.16
CA HIS A 91 6.71 10.25 2.76
C HIS A 91 5.23 10.22 2.39
N VAL A 92 4.55 11.36 2.46
CA VAL A 92 3.13 11.48 2.10
C VAL A 92 2.91 11.13 0.63
N ASN A 93 3.75 11.65 -0.27
CA ASN A 93 3.66 11.33 -1.70
C ASN A 93 3.86 9.84 -1.99
N LEU A 94 4.84 9.19 -1.35
CA LEU A 94 5.03 7.75 -1.50
C LEU A 94 3.85 6.95 -0.95
N TRP A 95 3.26 7.40 0.16
CA TRP A 95 2.09 6.75 0.73
C TRP A 95 0.85 6.87 -0.18
N LEU A 96 0.63 8.05 -0.77
CA LEU A 96 -0.44 8.26 -1.77
C LEU A 96 -0.21 7.42 -3.03
N SER A 97 1.04 7.31 -3.49
CA SER A 97 1.41 6.45 -4.63
C SER A 97 1.13 4.97 -4.34
N LEU A 98 1.42 4.52 -3.11
CA LEU A 98 1.10 3.16 -2.66
C LEU A 98 -0.42 2.94 -2.64
N GLN A 99 -1.18 3.87 -2.06
CA GLN A 99 -2.63 3.79 -2.02
C GLN A 99 -3.22 3.71 -3.43
N ASN A 100 -2.74 4.56 -4.34
CA ASN A 100 -3.19 4.55 -5.74
C ASN A 100 -2.86 3.24 -6.45
N SER A 101 -1.68 2.67 -6.20
CA SER A 101 -1.27 1.40 -6.80
C SER A 101 -2.10 0.21 -6.29
N VAL A 102 -2.47 0.21 -5.01
CA VAL A 102 -3.38 -0.79 -4.43
C VAL A 102 -4.80 -0.61 -4.98
N ALA A 103 -5.29 0.63 -5.08
CA ALA A 103 -6.56 0.92 -5.72
C ALA A 103 -6.57 0.40 -7.16
N ALA A 104 -5.54 0.69 -7.95
CA ALA A 104 -5.43 0.26 -9.33
C ALA A 104 -5.46 -1.27 -9.50
N LEU A 105 -4.85 -1.99 -8.56
CA LEU A 105 -4.88 -3.45 -8.55
C LEU A 105 -6.28 -4.00 -8.28
N MET A 106 -7.01 -3.44 -7.32
CA MET A 106 -8.33 -3.94 -6.93
C MET A 106 -9.42 -3.48 -7.89
N ASP A 107 -9.47 -2.18 -8.15
CA ASP A 107 -10.45 -1.51 -8.99
C ASP A 107 -9.79 -0.31 -9.68
N SER A 108 -9.42 -0.48 -10.95
CA SER A 108 -8.74 0.57 -11.71
C SER A 108 -9.58 1.82 -11.94
N THR A 109 -10.91 1.78 -11.73
CA THR A 109 -11.77 2.98 -11.82
C THR A 109 -11.68 3.88 -10.59
N ALA A 110 -11.16 3.36 -9.47
CA ALA A 110 -10.94 4.12 -8.25
C ALA A 110 -9.51 4.72 -8.17
N ALA A 111 -8.65 4.39 -9.12
CA ALA A 111 -7.28 4.86 -9.17
C ALA A 111 -7.10 6.01 -10.16
N ASP A 112 -6.20 6.92 -9.82
CA ASP A 112 -5.76 7.98 -10.69
C ASP A 112 -4.71 7.45 -11.69
N ASN A 113 -4.93 7.67 -12.99
CA ASN A 113 -4.05 7.23 -14.08
C ASN A 113 -3.63 5.74 -13.99
N ALA A 114 -4.60 4.82 -13.96
CA ALA A 114 -4.31 3.39 -13.94
C ALA A 114 -3.87 2.85 -15.32
N ASP A 115 -2.64 2.32 -15.40
CA ASP A 115 -2.06 1.75 -16.63
C ASP A 115 -2.52 0.31 -16.95
N GLY A 116 -3.59 -0.19 -16.32
CA GLY A 116 -4.02 -1.57 -16.46
C GLY A 116 -5.42 -1.89 -15.92
N VAL A 117 -5.85 -3.12 -16.16
CA VAL A 117 -7.16 -3.63 -15.75
C VAL A 117 -7.04 -4.18 -14.32
N GLY A 118 -7.83 -3.63 -13.39
CA GLY A 118 -7.90 -4.11 -12.01
C GLY A 118 -8.69 -5.41 -11.88
N ILE A 119 -8.58 -6.08 -10.74
CA ILE A 119 -9.22 -7.38 -10.47
C ILE A 119 -10.74 -7.31 -10.66
N ARG A 120 -11.38 -6.19 -10.32
CA ARG A 120 -12.83 -6.01 -10.49
C ARG A 120 -13.28 -6.07 -11.96
N GLN A 121 -12.43 -5.70 -12.89
CA GLN A 121 -12.75 -5.58 -14.31
C GLN A 121 -12.46 -6.87 -15.12
N VAL A 122 -11.87 -7.89 -14.50
CA VAL A 122 -11.52 -9.19 -15.10
C VAL A 122 -12.53 -10.25 -14.67
#